data_AF-A0A7X0R5P8-F1
#
_entry.id   AF-A0A7X0R5P8-F1
#
_cell.length_a   1.000
_cell.length_b   1.000
_cell.length_c   1.000
_cell.angle_alpha   90.00
_cell.angle_beta   90.00
_cell.angle_gamma   90.00
#
_symmetry.space_group_name_H-M   'P 1'
#
loop_
_entity.id
_entity.type
_entity.pdbx_description
1 polymer ?
#
loop_
_entity_poly.entity_id
_entity_poly.type
_entity_poly.pdbx_seq_one_letter_code
_entity_poly.pdbx_strand_id
1 'polypeptide(L)'
;MANIENLERQHVEIKDLFLKIKQGINSNDIKVNLDVLVKNINTLAGKLNIHMNSEDKFLYPALIESKDQQLKEIAKQYSEEMGHIHVQFNNYKNKFNTRSKILSDTDGFLKESKEIIKLLENRISKEDMYLYPKMKSV
;
A
#
# COMPACT_ATOMS: atom_id res chain seq x y z
N MET A 1 -20.04 -12.18 -1.98
CA MET A 1 -19.49 -10.85 -1.69
C MET A 1 -17.98 -10.96 -1.67
N ALA A 2 -17.25 -9.99 -2.22
CA ALA A 2 -15.80 -9.91 -2.00
C ALA A 2 -15.54 -10.07 -0.50
N ASN A 3 -14.54 -10.87 -0.12
CA ASN A 3 -14.30 -11.17 1.28
C ASN A 3 -13.67 -9.93 1.93
N ILE A 4 -14.51 -8.95 2.32
CA ILE A 4 -14.10 -7.69 2.93
C ILE A 4 -13.26 -7.96 4.17
N GLU A 5 -13.60 -8.99 4.96
CA GLU A 5 -12.83 -9.39 6.14
C GLU A 5 -11.38 -9.77 5.77
N ASN A 6 -11.18 -10.42 4.62
CA ASN A 6 -9.85 -10.75 4.12
C ASN A 6 -9.07 -9.49 3.69
N LEU A 7 -9.73 -8.52 3.06
CA LEU A 7 -9.11 -7.23 2.68
C LEU A 7 -8.78 -6.40 3.93
N GLU A 8 -9.68 -6.33 4.91
CA GLU A 8 -9.47 -5.68 6.20
C GLU A 8 -8.28 -6.32 6.95
N ARG A 9 -8.18 -7.65 6.94
CA ARG A 9 -7.01 -8.36 7.50
C ARG A 9 -5.72 -7.99 6.78
N GLN A 10 -5.73 -7.94 5.45
CA GLN A 10 -4.56 -7.51 4.66
C GLN A 10 -4.15 -6.07 5.02
N HIS A 11 -5.11 -5.15 5.22
CA HIS A 11 -4.82 -3.78 5.64
C HIS A 11 -4.14 -3.71 7.00
N VAL A 12 -4.56 -4.54 7.97
CA VAL A 12 -3.89 -4.62 9.29
C VAL A 12 -2.42 -5.02 9.12
N GLU A 13 -2.14 -6.05 8.32
CA GLU A 13 -0.78 -6.52 8.07
C GLU A 13 0.08 -5.49 7.33
N ILE A 14 -0.50 -4.76 6.36
CA ILE A 14 0.17 -3.72 5.61
C ILE A 14 0.48 -2.51 6.51
N LYS A 15 -0.47 -2.09 7.35
CA LYS A 15 -0.28 -0.99 8.31
C LYS A 15 0.81 -1.29 9.34
N ASP A 16 0.90 -2.53 9.83
CA ASP A 16 1.99 -2.96 10.71
C ASP A 16 3.37 -2.79 10.03
N LEU A 17 3.47 -3.13 8.74
CA LEU A 17 4.70 -2.89 7.97
C LEU A 17 5.00 -1.41 7.79
N PHE A 18 4.00 -0.56 7.58
CA PHE A 18 4.22 0.89 7.54
C PHE A 18 4.81 1.40 8.85
N LEU A 19 4.28 0.96 10.00
CA LEU A 19 4.81 1.33 11.31
C LEU A 19 6.28 0.90 11.47
N LYS A 20 6.59 -0.36 11.14
CA LYS A 20 7.96 -0.89 11.21
C LYS A 20 8.94 -0.16 10.30
N ILE A 21 8.53 0.17 9.07
CA ILE A 21 9.36 0.93 8.13
C ILE A 21 9.57 2.35 8.65
N LYS A 22 8.50 3.04 9.08
CA LYS A 22 8.60 4.40 9.66
C LYS A 22 9.51 4.46 10.87
N GLN A 23 9.44 3.47 11.77
CA GLN A 23 10.34 3.37 12.91
C GLN A 23 11.80 3.19 12.46
N GLY A 24 12.05 2.31 11.48
CA GLY A 24 13.40 2.07 10.97
C GLY A 24 14.02 3.29 10.26
N ILE A 25 13.26 4.02 9.43
CA ILE A 25 13.77 5.20 8.70
C ILE A 25 13.92 6.45 9.58
N ASN A 26 13.31 6.46 10.77
CA ASN A 26 13.47 7.55 11.74
C ASN A 26 14.50 7.21 12.84
N SER A 27 15.22 6.08 12.71
CA SER A 27 16.30 5.71 13.62
C SER A 27 17.53 6.60 13.41
N ASN A 28 18.26 6.89 14.50
CA ASN A 28 19.49 7.68 14.45
C ASN A 28 20.63 7.00 13.66
N ASP A 29 20.60 5.65 13.56
CA ASP A 29 21.53 4.91 12.71
C ASP A 29 20.80 3.83 11.91
N ILE A 30 20.51 4.18 10.65
CA ILE A 30 19.86 3.28 9.71
C ILE A 30 20.69 2.03 9.41
N LYS A 31 22.03 2.09 9.51
CA LYS A 31 22.90 0.97 9.14
C LYS A 31 22.75 -0.22 10.10
N VAL A 32 22.41 0.06 11.36
CA VAL A 32 22.15 -0.97 12.39
C VAL A 32 20.94 -1.82 12.01
N ASN A 33 19.90 -1.20 11.43
CA ASN A 33 18.62 -1.84 11.14
C ASN A 33 18.40 -2.10 9.64
N LEU A 34 19.44 -1.96 8.81
CA LEU A 34 19.29 -1.91 7.37
C LEU A 34 18.73 -3.22 6.79
N ASP A 35 19.19 -4.38 7.27
CA ASP A 35 18.68 -5.67 6.78
C ASP A 35 17.21 -5.88 7.15
N VAL A 36 16.80 -5.39 8.34
CA VAL A 36 15.40 -5.42 8.78
C VAL A 36 14.55 -4.50 7.90
N LEU A 37 15.05 -3.30 7.57
CA LEU A 37 14.38 -2.38 6.64
C LEU A 37 14.21 -2.99 5.26
N VAL A 38 15.27 -3.55 4.68
CA VAL A 38 15.23 -4.24 3.38
C VAL A 38 14.20 -5.38 3.40
N LYS A 39 14.19 -6.18 4.48
CA LYS A 39 13.19 -7.25 4.66
C LYS A 39 11.76 -6.69 4.72
N ASN A 40 11.52 -5.64 5.49
CA ASN A 40 10.19 -5.05 5.64
C ASN A 40 9.69 -4.45 4.33
N ILE A 41 10.54 -3.77 3.55
CA ILE A 41 10.19 -3.22 2.23
C ILE A 41 9.80 -4.33 1.25
N ASN A 42 10.60 -5.40 1.18
CA ASN A 42 10.30 -6.52 0.29
C ASN A 42 9.04 -7.29 0.74
N THR A 43 8.83 -7.42 2.05
CA THR A 43 7.60 -8.02 2.60
C THR A 43 6.38 -7.16 2.27
N LEU A 44 6.48 -5.85 2.43
CA LEU A 44 5.44 -4.90 2.06
C LEU A 44 5.11 -5.01 0.58
N ALA A 45 6.12 -5.10 -0.27
CA ALA A 45 5.91 -5.25 -1.70
C ALA A 45 5.13 -6.52 -2.07
N GLY A 46 5.47 -7.66 -1.45
CA GLY A 46 4.73 -8.90 -1.66
C GLY A 46 3.27 -8.78 -1.22
N LYS A 47 3.02 -8.23 -0.03
CA LYS A 47 1.65 -8.06 0.51
C LYS A 47 0.82 -7.07 -0.30
N LEU A 48 1.39 -5.91 -0.65
CA LEU A 48 0.73 -4.94 -1.51
C LEU A 48 0.38 -5.57 -2.85
N ASN A 49 1.29 -6.29 -3.49
CA ASN A 49 0.99 -6.92 -4.78
C ASN A 49 -0.18 -7.92 -4.68
N ILE A 50 -0.25 -8.73 -3.62
CA ILE A 50 -1.38 -9.65 -3.39
C ILE A 50 -2.69 -8.88 -3.18
N HIS A 51 -2.65 -7.85 -2.33
CA HIS A 51 -3.80 -7.02 -2.01
C HIS A 51 -4.34 -6.34 -3.27
N MET A 52 -3.49 -5.62 -4.00
CA MET A 52 -3.83 -4.94 -5.25
C MET A 52 -4.40 -5.88 -6.32
N ASN A 53 -3.79 -7.05 -6.52
CA ASN A 53 -4.32 -8.04 -7.45
C ASN A 53 -5.72 -8.52 -7.03
N SER A 54 -6.00 -8.57 -5.72
CA SER A 54 -7.33 -8.93 -5.23
C SER A 54 -8.35 -7.83 -5.57
N GLU A 55 -7.94 -6.57 -5.47
CA GLU A 55 -8.82 -5.45 -5.76
C GLU A 55 -9.08 -5.27 -7.25
N ASP A 56 -8.03 -5.27 -8.06
CA ASP A 56 -8.10 -5.05 -9.52
C ASP A 56 -8.86 -6.16 -10.24
N LYS A 57 -8.72 -7.42 -9.79
CA LYS A 57 -9.35 -8.57 -10.46
C LYS A 57 -10.76 -8.85 -9.98
N PHE A 58 -11.10 -8.43 -8.75
CA PHE A 58 -12.35 -8.86 -8.12
C PHE A 58 -13.13 -7.69 -7.51
N LEU A 59 -12.52 -6.88 -6.65
CA LEU A 59 -13.25 -5.83 -5.92
C LEU A 59 -13.77 -4.72 -6.85
N TYR A 60 -12.88 -4.01 -7.54
CA TYR A 60 -13.27 -2.87 -8.36
C TYR A 60 -14.18 -3.28 -9.52
N PRO A 61 -13.91 -4.36 -10.29
CA PRO A 61 -14.81 -4.79 -11.35
C PRO A 61 -16.23 -5.05 -10.84
N ALA A 62 -16.38 -5.77 -9.71
CA ALA A 62 -17.69 -6.06 -9.15
C ALA A 62 -18.44 -4.79 -8.68
N LEU A 63 -17.73 -3.81 -8.10
CA LEU A 63 -18.33 -2.55 -7.68
C LEU A 63 -18.69 -1.64 -8.86
N ILE A 64 -17.91 -1.68 -9.95
CA ILE A 64 -18.21 -0.93 -11.19
C ILE A 64 -19.49 -1.44 -11.84
N GLU A 65 -19.83 -2.71 -11.68
CA GLU A 65 -21.08 -3.31 -12.17
C GLU A 65 -22.27 -3.10 -11.22
N SER A 66 -22.05 -2.47 -10.05
CA SER A 66 -23.10 -2.21 -9.06
C SER A 66 -24.23 -1.33 -9.60
N LYS A 67 -25.44 -1.53 -9.06
CA LYS A 67 -26.59 -0.64 -9.25
C LYS A 67 -26.49 0.63 -8.41
N ASP A 68 -25.70 0.63 -7.34
CA ASP A 68 -25.42 1.85 -6.55
C ASP A 68 -24.42 2.72 -7.32
N GLN A 69 -24.91 3.88 -7.78
CA GLN A 69 -24.13 4.82 -8.58
C GLN A 69 -22.94 5.40 -7.81
N GLN A 70 -23.07 5.62 -6.49
CA GLN A 70 -21.97 6.13 -5.66
C GLN A 70 -20.85 5.09 -5.53
N LEU A 71 -21.20 3.82 -5.29
CA LEU A 71 -20.20 2.74 -5.22
C LEU A 71 -19.45 2.59 -6.55
N LYS A 72 -20.16 2.72 -7.67
CA LYS A 72 -19.57 2.66 -9.00
C LYS A 72 -18.58 3.80 -9.25
N GLU A 73 -18.93 5.02 -8.88
CA GLU A 73 -18.07 6.19 -9.02
C GLU A 73 -16.81 6.08 -8.14
N ILE A 74 -16.98 5.71 -6.86
CA ILE A 74 -15.86 5.47 -5.94
C ILE A 74 -14.94 4.39 -6.50
N ALA A 75 -15.47 3.26 -6.98
CA ALA A 75 -14.67 2.15 -7.48
C ALA A 75 -13.84 2.53 -8.72
N LYS A 76 -14.41 3.30 -9.67
CA LYS A 76 -13.66 3.79 -10.83
C LYS A 76 -12.51 4.70 -10.41
N GLN A 77 -12.81 5.70 -9.58
CA GLN A 77 -11.79 6.63 -9.08
C GLN A 77 -10.68 5.89 -8.33
N TYR A 78 -11.04 4.98 -7.44
CA TYR A 78 -10.10 4.29 -6.56
C TYR A 78 -9.23 3.27 -7.32
N SER A 79 -9.77 2.65 -8.38
CA SER A 79 -9.02 1.79 -9.29
C SER A 79 -7.97 2.58 -10.07
N GLU A 80 -8.34 3.74 -10.64
CA GLU A 80 -7.39 4.62 -11.36
C GLU A 80 -6.29 5.15 -10.43
N GLU A 81 -6.67 5.68 -9.26
CA GLU A 81 -5.72 6.15 -8.25
C GLU A 81 -4.74 5.04 -7.84
N MET A 82 -5.24 3.81 -7.63
CA MET A 82 -4.41 2.69 -7.19
C MET A 82 -3.45 2.22 -8.29
N GLY A 83 -3.83 2.28 -9.56
CA GLY A 83 -2.94 2.01 -10.69
C GLY A 83 -1.74 2.96 -10.71
N HIS A 84 -1.94 4.26 -10.44
CA HIS A 84 -0.86 5.23 -10.35
C HIS A 84 0.06 4.97 -9.15
N ILE A 85 -0.52 4.67 -7.98
CA ILE A 85 0.23 4.33 -6.76
C ILE A 85 1.09 3.07 -6.99
N HIS A 86 0.57 2.08 -7.74
CA HIS A 86 1.32 0.87 -8.07
C HIS A 86 2.64 1.18 -8.78
N VAL A 87 2.58 2.04 -9.80
CA VAL A 87 3.74 2.43 -10.60
C VAL A 87 4.76 3.13 -9.72
N GLN A 88 4.31 4.09 -8.90
CA GLN A 88 5.19 4.82 -7.98
C GLN A 88 5.86 3.89 -6.96
N PHE A 89 5.10 2.97 -6.36
CA PHE A 89 5.64 2.03 -5.39
C PHE A 89 6.61 1.02 -6.03
N ASN A 90 6.33 0.53 -7.24
CA ASN A 90 7.25 -0.35 -7.96
C ASN A 90 8.57 0.33 -8.28
N ASN A 91 8.53 1.60 -8.70
CA ASN A 91 9.74 2.39 -8.95
C ASN A 91 10.56 2.55 -7.68
N TYR A 92 9.92 2.98 -6.58
CA TYR A 92 10.54 3.09 -5.26
C TYR A 92 11.18 1.76 -4.81
N LYS A 93 10.41 0.65 -4.87
CA LYS A 93 10.89 -0.68 -4.49
C LYS A 93 12.09 -1.08 -5.34
N ASN A 94 12.02 -0.94 -6.66
CA ASN A 94 13.13 -1.32 -7.54
C ASN A 94 14.38 -0.47 -7.28
N LYS A 95 14.20 0.80 -6.86
CA LYS A 95 15.29 1.68 -6.45
C LYS A 95 15.91 1.26 -5.11
N PHE A 96 15.16 0.67 -4.17
CA PHE A 96 15.63 0.44 -2.79
C PHE A 96 15.47 -0.98 -2.23
N ASN A 97 15.24 -2.01 -3.06
CA ASN A 97 14.97 -3.38 -2.59
C ASN A 97 16.16 -4.17 -2.03
N THR A 98 17.35 -3.59 -1.98
CA THR A 98 18.56 -4.28 -1.50
C THR A 98 19.40 -3.35 -0.64
N ARG A 99 20.23 -3.94 0.23
CA ARG A 99 21.17 -3.22 1.09
C ARG A 99 22.08 -2.28 0.29
N SER A 100 22.69 -2.78 -0.78
CA SER A 100 23.61 -2.01 -1.62
C SER A 100 22.94 -0.79 -2.25
N LYS A 101 21.71 -0.96 -2.75
CA LYS A 101 20.94 0.15 -3.35
C LYS A 101 20.55 1.23 -2.34
N ILE A 102 20.17 0.85 -1.12
CA ILE A 102 19.90 1.83 -0.06
C ILE A 102 21.19 2.56 0.35
N LEU A 103 22.31 1.85 0.46
CA LEU A 103 23.60 2.48 0.81
C LEU A 103 24.13 3.40 -0.29
N SER A 104 23.79 3.17 -1.56
CA SER A 104 24.18 4.06 -2.65
C SER A 104 23.42 5.38 -2.70
N ASP A 105 22.24 5.46 -2.07
CA ASP A 105 21.41 6.68 -2.01
C ASP A 105 20.54 6.66 -0.73
N THR A 106 21.18 6.87 0.43
CA THR A 106 20.48 6.79 1.73
C THR A 106 19.54 7.97 1.94
N ASP A 107 19.93 9.18 1.54
CA ASP A 107 19.07 10.37 1.69
C ASP A 107 17.84 10.28 0.78
N GLY A 108 18.01 9.83 -0.46
CA GLY A 108 16.91 9.55 -1.38
C GLY A 108 16.00 8.45 -0.82
N PHE A 109 16.58 7.37 -0.29
CA PHE A 109 15.80 6.32 0.37
C PHE A 109 14.94 6.87 1.50
N LEU A 110 15.50 7.67 2.42
CA LEU A 110 14.78 8.23 3.56
C LEU A 110 13.64 9.15 3.12
N LYS A 111 13.89 10.01 2.13
CA LYS A 111 12.90 10.94 1.59
C LYS A 111 11.77 10.20 0.90
N GLU A 112 12.10 9.36 -0.09
CA GLU A 112 11.10 8.65 -0.90
C GLU A 112 10.32 7.63 -0.06
N SER A 113 10.94 7.02 0.96
CA SER A 113 10.23 6.15 1.92
C SER A 113 9.10 6.89 2.64
N LYS A 114 9.34 8.12 3.09
CA LYS A 114 8.32 8.91 3.78
C LYS A 114 7.18 9.29 2.84
N GLU A 115 7.51 9.66 1.61
CA GLU A 115 6.53 10.04 0.58
C GLU A 115 5.65 8.85 0.18
N ILE A 116 6.26 7.70 -0.14
CA ILE A 116 5.51 6.53 -0.61
C ILE A 116 4.67 5.90 0.49
N ILE A 117 5.15 5.85 1.74
CA ILE A 117 4.38 5.32 2.86
C ILE A 117 3.18 6.22 3.14
N LYS A 118 3.35 7.55 3.13
CA LYS A 118 2.22 8.49 3.30
C LYS A 118 1.17 8.32 2.20
N LEU A 119 1.60 8.14 0.95
CA LEU A 119 0.69 7.91 -0.17
C LEU A 119 -0.14 6.62 0.02
N LEU A 120 0.50 5.52 0.39
CA LEU A 120 -0.15 4.24 0.62
C LEU A 120 -1.09 4.28 1.85
N GLU A 121 -0.68 4.96 2.93
CA GLU A 121 -1.51 5.16 4.14
C GLU A 121 -2.78 5.93 3.81
N ASN A 122 -2.68 7.00 3.03
CA ASN A 122 -3.85 7.75 2.58
C ASN A 122 -4.78 6.87 1.75
N ARG A 123 -4.23 6.02 0.89
CA ARG A 123 -5.03 5.15 0.03
C ARG A 123 -5.80 4.09 0.83
N ILE A 124 -5.13 3.41 1.76
CA ILE A 124 -5.76 2.43 2.65
C ILE A 124 -6.80 3.10 3.56
N SER A 125 -6.52 4.31 4.03
CA SER A 125 -7.48 5.07 4.85
C SER A 125 -8.74 5.43 4.06
N LYS A 126 -8.60 5.76 2.77
CA LYS A 126 -9.76 6.01 1.89
C LYS A 126 -10.66 4.78 1.73
N GLU A 127 -10.09 3.58 1.64
CA GLU A 127 -10.86 2.34 1.63
C GLU A 127 -11.57 2.09 2.96
N ASP A 128 -10.79 2.09 4.05
CA ASP A 128 -11.29 1.72 5.38
C ASP A 128 -12.36 2.66 5.91
N MET A 129 -12.24 3.95 5.62
CA MET A 129 -13.14 4.97 6.16
C MET A 129 -14.33 5.26 5.25
N TYR A 130 -14.26 4.95 3.96
CA TYR A 130 -15.31 5.31 3.00
C TYR A 130 -15.82 4.11 2.20
N LEU A 131 -14.95 3.39 1.49
CA LEU A 131 -15.40 2.31 0.61
C LEU A 131 -15.98 1.12 1.37
N TYR A 132 -15.25 0.57 2.36
CA TYR A 132 -15.71 -0.60 3.10
C TYR A 132 -16.98 -0.33 3.93
N PRO A 133 -17.12 0.80 4.65
CA PRO A 133 -18.37 1.14 5.32
C PRO A 133 -19.55 1.26 4.34
N LYS A 134 -19.34 1.91 3.18
CA LYS A 134 -20.37 2.02 2.16
C LYS A 134 -20.78 0.65 1.63
N MET A 135 -19.83 -0.24 1.34
CA MET A 135 -20.12 -1.61 0.91
C MET A 135 -20.93 -2.41 1.94
N LYS A 136 -20.69 -2.20 3.24
CA LYS A 136 -21.42 -2.85 4.33
C LYS A 136 -22.83 -2.29 4.55
N SER A 137 -23.13 -1.12 3.97
CA SER A 137 -24.43 -0.44 4.07
C SER A 137 -25.41 -0.72 2.92
N VAL A 138 -24.97 -1.46 1.89
CA VAL A 138 -25.78 -1.79 0.70
C VAL A 138 -26.36 -3.20 0.80
#